data_AF-A0A2J4YK00-F1
#
_entry.id   AF-A0A2J4YK00-F1
#
_cell.length_a   1.000
_cell.length_b   1.000
_cell.length_c   1.000
_cell.angle_alpha   90.00
_cell.angle_beta   90.00
_cell.angle_gamma   90.00
#
_symmetry.space_group_name_H-M   'P 1'
#
loop_
_entity.id
_entity.type
_entity.pdbx_description
1 polymer ?
#
loop_
_entity_poly.entity_id
_entity_poly.type
_entity_poly.pdbx_seq_one_letter_code
_entity_poly.pdbx_strand_id
1 'polypeptide(L)'
;MKKTLFWLLVLVLSPIAVLVVITPMDSQKQYIFGLLSIGILFVMGFSKNRSVSVIMVVTSLLMSTRYMYFRLTQTLHFNSTIEAILGMGLFLAEVYIWVMLLLNYLQTVWPLKREIVPLPDDMSKWPTVDIYIPSYNEPLEVVRDTVLAAQCIDYPKDKLKIYLLDDGKRNEFAVFAADVGVGYITRNDNKHAKAGNLNHAMTLTHGELICVFDCDHVATRVFLQATVGGFLN
;
A
#
# COMPACT_ATOMS: atom_id res chain seq x y z
N MET A 1 -17.98 -14.20 -17.05
CA MET A 1 -18.03 -14.02 -18.52
C MET A 1 -17.25 -15.15 -19.17
N LYS A 2 -17.81 -15.87 -20.15
CA LYS A 2 -17.07 -16.93 -20.87
C LYS A 2 -15.82 -16.29 -21.50
N LYS A 3 -14.62 -16.88 -21.32
CA LYS A 3 -13.35 -16.34 -21.82
C LYS A 3 -13.43 -15.94 -23.31
N THR A 4 -14.22 -16.67 -24.09
CA THR A 4 -14.52 -16.39 -25.50
C THR A 4 -15.21 -15.04 -25.73
N LEU A 5 -16.21 -14.68 -24.91
CA LEU A 5 -16.90 -13.39 -25.01
C LEU A 5 -15.97 -12.22 -24.70
N PHE A 6 -15.06 -12.38 -23.73
CA PHE A 6 -14.06 -11.37 -23.40
C PHE A 6 -13.11 -11.12 -24.57
N TRP A 7 -12.53 -12.18 -25.16
CA TRP A 7 -11.62 -12.04 -26.30
C TRP A 7 -12.32 -11.46 -27.54
N LEU A 8 -13.58 -11.83 -27.79
CA LEU A 8 -14.39 -11.22 -28.86
C LEU A 8 -14.61 -9.72 -28.62
N LEU A 9 -14.93 -9.31 -27.38
CA LEU A 9 -15.09 -7.90 -27.05
C LEU A 9 -13.77 -7.12 -27.23
N VAL A 10 -12.64 -7.67 -26.80
CA VAL A 10 -11.32 -7.05 -27.00
C VAL A 10 -11.01 -6.90 -28.50
N LEU A 11 -11.28 -7.93 -29.29
CA LEU A 11 -11.05 -7.92 -30.73
C LEU A 11 -11.92 -6.88 -31.46
N VAL A 12 -13.16 -6.67 -31.02
CA VAL A 12 -14.06 -5.66 -31.62
C VAL A 12 -13.77 -4.25 -31.12
N LEU A 13 -13.42 -4.07 -29.84
CA LEU A 13 -13.19 -2.76 -29.24
C LEU A 13 -11.79 -2.19 -29.55
N SER A 14 -10.79 -3.05 -29.80
CA SER A 14 -9.42 -2.58 -30.06
C SER A 14 -9.26 -1.75 -31.34
N PRO A 15 -9.88 -2.07 -32.50
CA PRO A 15 -9.82 -1.20 -33.67
C PRO A 15 -10.52 0.14 -33.43
N ILE A 16 -11.62 0.14 -32.69
CA ILE A 16 -12.35 1.36 -32.31
C ILE A 16 -11.46 2.24 -31.42
N ALA A 17 -10.80 1.66 -30.42
CA ALA A 17 -9.87 2.37 -29.56
C ALA A 17 -8.71 2.98 -30.35
N VAL A 18 -8.13 2.23 -31.29
CA VAL A 18 -7.07 2.74 -32.17
C VAL A 18 -7.58 3.91 -33.01
N LEU A 19 -8.76 3.80 -33.61
CA LEU A 19 -9.37 4.90 -34.36
C LEU A 19 -9.54 6.15 -33.48
N VAL A 20 -10.03 6.00 -32.24
CA VAL A 20 -10.15 7.13 -31.29
C VAL A 20 -8.80 7.75 -30.96
N VAL A 21 -7.72 6.97 -30.89
CA VAL A 21 -6.36 7.50 -30.62
C VAL A 21 -5.81 8.25 -31.82
N ILE A 22 -5.89 7.67 -33.03
CA ILE A 22 -5.18 8.20 -34.21
C ILE A 22 -5.96 9.25 -34.99
N THR A 23 -7.29 9.33 -34.83
CA THR A 23 -8.12 10.23 -35.65
C THR A 23 -7.69 11.69 -35.43
N PRO A 24 -7.19 12.39 -36.47
CA PRO A 24 -6.83 13.78 -36.35
C PRO A 24 -8.09 14.60 -36.12
N MET A 25 -8.08 15.45 -35.08
CA MET A 25 -9.17 16.37 -34.79
C MET A 25 -8.63 17.78 -34.78
N ASP A 26 -9.40 18.70 -35.36
CA ASP A 26 -9.18 20.12 -35.17
C ASP A 26 -9.38 20.50 -33.70
N SER A 27 -8.77 21.61 -33.26
CA SER A 27 -8.77 22.05 -31.87
C SER A 27 -10.18 22.14 -31.29
N GLN A 28 -11.16 22.69 -32.03
CA GLN A 28 -12.54 22.81 -31.53
C GLN A 28 -13.16 21.45 -31.22
N LYS A 29 -12.98 20.47 -32.11
CA LYS A 29 -13.53 19.11 -31.94
C LYS A 29 -12.86 18.40 -30.77
N GLN A 30 -11.54 18.57 -30.62
CA GLN A 30 -10.78 18.02 -29.50
C GLN A 30 -11.22 18.62 -28.16
N TYR A 31 -11.48 19.93 -28.08
CA TYR A 31 -11.98 20.58 -26.87
C TYR A 31 -13.34 20.05 -26.45
N ILE A 32 -14.28 19.97 -27.40
CA ILE A 32 -15.63 19.43 -27.12
C ILE A 32 -15.53 17.97 -26.65
N PHE A 33 -14.75 17.15 -27.35
CA PHE A 33 -14.54 15.75 -26.98
C PHE A 33 -13.92 15.59 -25.59
N GLY A 34 -12.90 16.40 -25.26
CA GLY A 34 -12.25 16.39 -23.96
C GLY A 34 -13.19 16.79 -22.82
N LEU A 35 -13.94 17.89 -22.98
CA LEU A 35 -14.88 18.39 -21.97
C LEU A 35 -16.03 17.40 -21.74
N LEU A 36 -16.58 16.81 -22.80
CA LEU A 36 -17.62 15.77 -22.67
C LEU A 36 -17.08 14.54 -21.95
N SER A 37 -15.86 14.08 -22.30
CA SER A 37 -15.21 12.94 -21.65
C SER A 37 -15.00 13.19 -20.16
N ILE A 38 -14.50 14.37 -19.79
CA ILE A 38 -14.32 14.77 -18.38
C ILE A 38 -15.67 14.82 -17.65
N GLY A 39 -16.70 15.41 -18.26
CA GLY A 39 -18.04 15.48 -17.67
C GLY A 39 -18.64 14.10 -17.42
N ILE A 40 -18.52 13.18 -18.38
CA ILE A 40 -18.97 11.79 -18.24
C ILE A 40 -18.19 11.09 -17.11
N LEU A 41 -16.86 11.21 -17.09
CA LEU A 41 -16.03 10.62 -16.03
C LEU A 41 -16.38 11.17 -14.64
N PHE A 42 -16.65 12.47 -14.55
CA PHE A 42 -17.07 13.12 -13.30
C PHE A 42 -18.38 12.55 -12.79
N VAL A 43 -19.40 12.42 -13.66
CA VAL A 43 -20.69 11.83 -13.30
C VAL A 43 -20.53 10.35 -12.92
N MET A 44 -19.72 9.60 -13.65
CA MET A 44 -19.41 8.21 -13.34
C MET A 44 -18.69 8.05 -11.99
N GLY A 45 -17.91 9.05 -11.58
CA GLY A 45 -17.19 9.08 -10.30
C GLY A 45 -18.09 9.02 -9.06
N PHE A 46 -19.37 9.35 -9.17
CA PHE A 46 -20.33 9.20 -8.07
C PHE A 46 -20.73 7.73 -7.82
N SER A 47 -20.51 6.84 -8.78
CA SER A 47 -20.88 5.43 -8.64
C SER A 47 -19.74 4.62 -8.02
N LYS A 48 -20.07 3.86 -6.96
CA LYS A 48 -19.16 2.90 -6.31
C LYS A 48 -19.09 1.54 -7.02
N ASN A 49 -19.80 1.39 -8.15
CA ASN A 49 -19.84 0.13 -8.89
C ASN A 49 -18.52 -0.13 -9.61
N ARG A 50 -18.01 -1.36 -9.44
CA ARG A 50 -16.75 -1.82 -10.05
C ARG A 50 -16.72 -1.64 -11.56
N SER A 51 -17.79 -2.03 -12.27
CA SER A 51 -17.84 -1.94 -13.73
C SER A 51 -17.69 -0.51 -14.21
N VAL A 52 -18.23 0.46 -13.45
CA VAL A 52 -18.09 1.89 -13.74
C VAL A 52 -16.64 2.33 -13.56
N SER A 53 -15.97 1.93 -12.47
CA SER A 53 -14.55 2.22 -12.26
C SER A 53 -13.67 1.65 -13.38
N VAL A 54 -13.95 0.44 -13.87
CA VAL A 54 -13.21 -0.16 -15.00
C VAL A 54 -13.40 0.67 -16.28
N ILE A 55 -14.63 1.08 -16.59
CA ILE A 55 -14.89 1.92 -17.77
C ILE A 55 -14.17 3.27 -17.65
N MET A 56 -14.16 3.87 -16.45
CA MET A 56 -13.43 5.11 -16.20
C MET A 56 -11.92 4.94 -16.43
N VAL A 57 -11.32 3.85 -15.93
CA VAL A 57 -9.91 3.52 -16.14
C VAL A 57 -9.59 3.35 -17.62
N VAL A 58 -10.40 2.57 -18.35
CA VAL A 58 -10.21 2.35 -19.80
C VAL A 58 -10.33 3.65 -20.57
N THR A 59 -11.30 4.49 -20.24
CA THR A 59 -11.50 5.80 -20.88
C THR A 59 -10.34 6.74 -20.59
N SER A 60 -9.86 6.80 -19.35
CA SER A 60 -8.69 7.59 -18.95
C SER A 60 -7.42 7.17 -19.71
N LEU A 61 -7.17 5.86 -19.81
CA LEU A 61 -6.05 5.31 -20.58
C LEU A 61 -6.17 5.63 -22.06
N LEU A 62 -7.38 5.55 -22.63
CA LEU A 62 -7.62 5.89 -24.03
C LEU A 62 -7.33 7.37 -24.31
N MET A 63 -7.81 8.28 -23.46
CA MET A 63 -7.56 9.71 -23.58
C MET A 63 -6.07 10.05 -23.43
N SER A 64 -5.42 9.44 -22.45
CA SER A 64 -3.98 9.63 -22.20
C SER A 64 -3.14 9.10 -23.37
N THR A 65 -3.52 7.97 -23.96
CA THR A 65 -2.83 7.41 -25.14
C THR A 65 -3.04 8.27 -26.38
N ARG A 66 -4.25 8.84 -26.57
CA ARG A 66 -4.53 9.84 -27.61
C ARG A 66 -3.64 11.07 -27.44
N TYR A 67 -3.50 11.58 -26.21
CA TYR A 67 -2.59 12.68 -25.91
C TYR A 67 -1.14 12.34 -26.25
N MET A 68 -0.65 11.15 -25.87
CA MET A 68 0.70 10.71 -26.20
C MET A 68 0.93 10.58 -27.71
N TYR A 69 -0.07 10.10 -28.45
CA TYR A 69 -0.03 10.04 -29.91
C TYR A 69 0.07 11.44 -30.54
N PHE A 70 -0.73 12.40 -30.06
CA PHE A 70 -0.63 13.81 -30.47
C PHE A 70 0.75 14.39 -30.14
N ARG A 71 1.25 14.17 -28.93
CA ARG A 71 2.58 14.64 -28.51
C ARG A 71 3.66 14.12 -29.44
N LEU A 72 3.68 12.81 -29.71
CA LEU A 72 4.66 12.16 -30.57
C LEU A 72 4.60 12.64 -32.03
N THR A 73 3.40 12.81 -32.59
CA THR A 73 3.23 13.03 -34.04
C THR A 73 3.17 14.49 -34.48
N GLN A 74 2.70 15.40 -33.61
CA GLN A 74 2.42 16.79 -33.99
C GLN A 74 3.24 17.82 -33.20
N THR A 75 3.87 17.44 -32.07
CA THR A 75 4.54 18.41 -31.20
C THR A 75 6.06 18.28 -31.14
N LEU A 76 6.64 17.14 -31.58
CA LEU A 76 8.08 16.93 -31.60
C LEU A 76 8.70 17.44 -32.91
N HIS A 77 8.62 18.75 -33.12
CA HIS A 77 9.30 19.46 -34.20
C HIS A 77 10.26 20.48 -33.59
N PHE A 78 11.55 20.32 -33.86
CA PHE A 78 12.61 21.11 -33.23
C PHE A 78 13.46 21.81 -34.29
N ASN A 79 13.76 23.10 -34.06
CA ASN A 79 14.58 23.90 -34.97
C ASN A 79 16.04 24.03 -34.48
N SER A 80 16.29 23.67 -33.21
CA SER A 80 17.61 23.72 -32.58
C SER A 80 17.91 22.46 -31.76
N THR A 81 19.18 22.13 -31.58
CA THR A 81 19.63 21.02 -30.73
C THR A 81 19.20 21.18 -29.27
N ILE A 82 19.19 22.41 -28.75
CA ILE A 82 18.76 22.68 -27.36
C ILE A 82 17.26 22.41 -27.19
N GLU A 83 16.44 22.86 -28.16
CA GLU A 83 15.01 22.57 -28.19
C GLU A 83 14.74 21.07 -28.26
N ALA A 84 15.53 20.35 -29.08
CA ALA A 84 15.41 18.90 -29.19
C ALA A 84 15.74 18.19 -27.87
N ILE A 85 16.80 18.60 -27.16
CA ILE A 85 17.18 18.01 -25.87
C ILE A 85 16.09 18.25 -24.82
N LEU A 86 15.65 19.51 -24.66
CA LEU A 86 14.63 19.86 -23.67
C LEU A 86 13.26 19.25 -24.00
N GLY A 87 12.88 19.29 -25.28
CA GLY A 87 11.61 18.73 -25.76
C GLY A 87 11.55 17.21 -25.65
N MET A 88 12.64 16.51 -26.00
CA MET A 88 12.73 15.06 -25.79
C MET A 88 12.80 14.70 -24.30
N GLY A 89 13.50 15.49 -23.49
CA GLY A 89 13.52 15.31 -22.02
C GLY A 89 12.12 15.40 -21.42
N LEU A 90 11.35 16.43 -21.81
CA LEU A 90 9.95 16.56 -21.40
C LEU A 90 9.10 15.37 -21.89
N PHE A 91 9.24 14.97 -23.14
CA PHE A 91 8.50 13.83 -23.69
C PHE A 91 8.80 12.51 -22.96
N LEU A 92 10.07 12.26 -22.62
CA LEU A 92 10.45 11.07 -21.84
C LEU A 92 9.85 11.10 -20.43
N ALA A 93 9.80 12.27 -19.79
CA ALA A 93 9.11 12.43 -18.50
C ALA A 93 7.60 12.14 -18.63
N GLU A 94 6.95 12.59 -19.71
CA GLU A 94 5.54 12.29 -19.97
C GLU A 94 5.30 10.80 -20.26
N VAL A 95 6.18 10.13 -21.01
CA VAL A 95 6.15 8.68 -21.21
C VAL A 95 6.24 7.95 -19.87
N TYR A 96 7.15 8.37 -18.99
CA TYR A 96 7.26 7.81 -17.64
C TYR A 96 5.96 7.96 -16.84
N ILE A 97 5.35 9.16 -16.86
CA ILE A 97 4.06 9.40 -16.19
C ILE A 97 2.95 8.52 -16.78
N TRP A 98 2.90 8.36 -18.10
CA TRP A 98 1.93 7.50 -18.78
C TRP A 98 2.09 6.03 -18.40
N VAL A 99 3.33 5.52 -18.30
CA VAL A 99 3.60 4.16 -17.81
C VAL A 99 3.19 4.03 -16.35
N MET A 100 3.51 4.99 -15.49
CA MET A 100 3.10 4.99 -14.08
C MET A 100 1.57 5.02 -13.93
N LEU A 101 0.86 5.77 -14.76
CA LEU A 101 -0.60 5.77 -14.80
C LEU A 101 -1.15 4.35 -15.08
N LEU A 102 -0.60 3.67 -16.09
CA LEU A 102 -0.99 2.28 -16.42
C LEU A 102 -0.73 1.33 -15.25
N LEU A 103 0.48 1.37 -14.65
CA LEU A 103 0.84 0.50 -13.54
C LEU A 103 -0.02 0.75 -12.31
N ASN A 104 -0.30 2.02 -11.99
CA ASN A 104 -1.20 2.38 -10.89
C ASN A 104 -2.61 1.82 -11.11
N TYR A 105 -3.16 1.96 -12.32
CA TYR A 105 -4.47 1.39 -12.62
C TYR A 105 -4.50 -0.13 -12.52
N LEU A 106 -3.45 -0.84 -12.94
CA LEU A 106 -3.36 -2.29 -12.76
C LEU A 106 -3.41 -2.70 -11.28
N GLN A 107 -2.80 -1.91 -10.40
CA GLN A 107 -2.84 -2.15 -8.95
C GLN A 107 -4.21 -1.80 -8.34
N THR A 108 -4.84 -0.70 -8.77
CA THR A 108 -6.05 -0.17 -8.11
C THR A 108 -7.37 -0.68 -8.69
N VAL A 109 -7.40 -1.29 -9.88
CA VAL A 109 -8.65 -1.75 -10.53
C VAL A 109 -9.31 -2.94 -9.82
N TRP A 110 -8.53 -3.70 -9.05
CA TRP A 110 -8.99 -4.91 -8.38
C TRP A 110 -8.51 -4.95 -6.91
N PRO A 111 -9.01 -4.05 -6.04
CA PRO A 111 -8.63 -4.07 -4.64
C PRO A 111 -9.10 -5.37 -4.00
N LEU A 112 -8.21 -6.03 -3.28
CA LEU A 112 -8.53 -7.23 -2.52
C LEU A 112 -9.30 -6.85 -1.26
N LYS A 113 -10.58 -7.19 -1.21
CA LYS A 113 -11.39 -7.03 0.00
C LYS A 113 -11.22 -8.28 0.85
N ARG A 114 -10.31 -8.24 1.82
CA ARG A 114 -10.16 -9.30 2.82
C ARG A 114 -11.15 -9.05 3.94
N GLU A 115 -11.91 -10.09 4.29
CA GLU A 115 -12.73 -10.09 5.49
C GLU A 115 -11.90 -10.58 6.67
N ILE A 116 -12.32 -10.23 7.89
CA ILE A 116 -11.69 -10.72 9.11
C ILE A 116 -11.95 -12.23 9.18
N VAL A 117 -10.88 -13.01 9.27
CA VAL A 117 -10.99 -14.44 9.53
C VAL A 117 -11.22 -14.63 11.04
N PRO A 118 -12.37 -15.15 11.48
CA PRO A 118 -12.64 -15.30 12.91
C PRO A 118 -11.69 -16.35 13.51
N LEU A 119 -11.27 -16.11 14.75
CA LEU A 119 -10.58 -17.12 15.54
C LEU A 119 -11.55 -18.24 15.95
N PRO A 120 -11.07 -19.48 16.13
CA PRO A 120 -11.89 -20.55 16.71
C PRO A 120 -12.38 -20.18 18.11
N ASP A 121 -13.58 -20.60 18.48
CA ASP A 121 -14.12 -20.40 19.84
C ASP A 121 -13.22 -21.04 20.92
N ASP A 122 -12.53 -22.12 20.56
CA ASP A 122 -11.58 -22.80 21.41
C ASP A 122 -10.24 -22.06 21.47
N MET A 123 -10.03 -21.29 22.54
CA MET A 123 -8.79 -20.54 22.81
C MET A 123 -7.55 -21.43 22.93
N SER A 124 -7.69 -22.73 23.18
CA SER A 124 -6.53 -23.64 23.25
C SER A 124 -5.81 -23.76 21.91
N LYS A 125 -6.52 -23.53 20.79
CA LYS A 125 -5.99 -23.55 19.42
C LYS A 125 -5.33 -22.25 18.97
N TRP A 126 -5.45 -21.20 19.77
CA TRP A 126 -4.86 -19.91 19.43
C TRP A 126 -3.32 -20.01 19.54
N PRO A 127 -2.55 -19.46 18.58
CA PRO A 127 -1.10 -19.53 18.64
C PRO A 127 -0.54 -18.62 19.73
N THR A 128 0.69 -18.88 20.17
CA THR A 128 1.44 -17.96 21.01
C THR A 128 1.93 -16.75 20.20
N VAL A 129 1.88 -15.56 20.78
CA VAL A 129 2.27 -14.30 20.14
C VAL A 129 3.28 -13.55 21.00
N ASP A 130 4.43 -13.25 20.41
CA ASP A 130 5.41 -12.31 20.97
C ASP A 130 5.18 -10.93 20.33
N ILE A 131 4.84 -9.93 21.14
CA ILE A 131 4.74 -8.52 20.73
C ILE A 131 6.09 -7.86 20.96
N TYR A 132 6.65 -7.28 19.90
CA TYR A 132 7.87 -6.49 19.93
C TYR A 132 7.56 -5.01 19.76
N ILE A 133 8.11 -4.20 20.68
CA ILE A 133 8.03 -2.74 20.63
C ILE A 133 9.47 -2.21 20.60
N PRO A 134 10.07 -1.99 19.40
CA PRO A 134 11.41 -1.45 19.31
C PRO A 134 11.42 0.06 19.55
N SER A 135 12.43 0.51 20.28
CA SER A 135 12.72 1.92 20.50
C SER A 135 14.22 2.18 20.46
N TYR A 136 14.60 3.39 20.05
CA TYR A 136 15.98 3.84 19.99
C TYR A 136 16.21 5.14 20.77
N ASN A 137 15.54 6.22 20.39
CA ASN A 137 15.73 7.56 20.98
C ASN A 137 14.41 8.23 21.40
N GLU A 138 13.28 7.54 21.27
CA GLU A 138 11.97 8.09 21.56
C GLU A 138 11.75 8.19 23.07
N PRO A 139 11.10 9.24 23.57
CA PRO A 139 10.92 9.46 25.00
C PRO A 139 10.04 8.37 25.62
N LEU A 140 10.32 8.02 26.88
CA LEU A 140 9.59 6.97 27.60
C LEU A 140 8.07 7.22 27.64
N GLU A 141 7.64 8.48 27.67
CA GLU A 141 6.21 8.85 27.69
C GLU A 141 5.46 8.32 26.46
N VAL A 142 6.07 8.37 25.28
CA VAL A 142 5.47 7.86 24.04
C VAL A 142 5.45 6.33 24.03
N VAL A 143 6.58 5.72 24.43
CA VAL A 143 6.70 4.25 24.41
C VAL A 143 5.83 3.59 25.46
N ARG A 144 5.63 4.25 26.61
CA ARG A 144 4.78 3.80 27.70
C ARG A 144 3.36 3.54 27.22
N ASP A 145 2.76 4.47 26.49
CA ASP A 145 1.38 4.34 26.01
C ASP A 145 1.22 3.12 25.11
N THR A 146 2.17 2.89 24.21
CA THR A 146 2.18 1.71 23.33
C THR A 146 2.34 0.40 24.10
N VAL A 147 3.24 0.35 25.09
CA VAL A 147 3.45 -0.85 25.93
C VAL A 147 2.19 -1.16 26.75
N LEU A 148 1.60 -0.16 27.40
CA LEU A 148 0.39 -0.35 28.20
C LEU A 148 -0.80 -0.76 27.33
N ALA A 149 -0.96 -0.17 26.14
CA ALA A 149 -2.01 -0.57 25.21
C ALA A 149 -1.82 -2.01 24.72
N ALA A 150 -0.59 -2.45 24.46
CA ALA A 150 -0.30 -3.84 24.11
C ALA A 150 -0.73 -4.82 25.23
N GLN A 151 -0.58 -4.44 26.51
CA GLN A 151 -1.07 -5.23 27.64
C GLN A 151 -2.59 -5.32 27.69
N CYS A 152 -3.32 -4.35 27.13
CA CYS A 152 -4.78 -4.33 27.07
C CYS A 152 -5.37 -5.12 25.90
N ILE A 153 -4.55 -5.73 25.04
CA ILE A 153 -5.04 -6.57 23.95
C ILE A 153 -5.80 -7.78 24.50
N ASP A 154 -6.95 -8.06 23.89
CA ASP A 154 -7.88 -9.12 24.28
C ASP A 154 -7.41 -10.47 23.74
N TYR A 155 -6.41 -11.05 24.42
CA TYR A 155 -5.79 -12.33 24.10
C TYR A 155 -5.46 -13.12 25.39
N PRO A 156 -5.42 -14.47 25.37
CA PRO A 156 -5.00 -15.27 26.52
C PRO A 156 -3.62 -14.85 27.03
N LYS A 157 -3.53 -14.51 28.32
CA LYS A 157 -2.31 -13.94 28.93
C LYS A 157 -1.15 -14.93 28.97
N ASP A 158 -1.44 -16.22 29.01
CA ASP A 158 -0.46 -17.31 28.92
C ASP A 158 0.15 -17.47 27.53
N LYS A 159 -0.53 -16.95 26.49
CA LYS A 159 -0.11 -17.02 25.08
C LYS A 159 0.43 -15.70 24.54
N LEU A 160 0.40 -14.64 25.35
CA LEU A 160 0.83 -13.31 24.95
C LEU A 160 2.04 -12.89 25.77
N LYS A 161 3.16 -12.59 25.11
CA LYS A 161 4.34 -12.01 25.74
C LYS A 161 4.71 -10.71 25.05
N ILE A 162 5.04 -9.69 25.82
CA ILE A 162 5.37 -8.36 25.31
C ILE A 162 6.83 -8.08 25.65
N TYR A 163 7.58 -7.57 24.67
CA TYR A 163 9.00 -7.24 24.80
C TYR A 163 9.27 -5.82 24.31
N LEU A 164 9.83 -5.01 25.19
CA LEU A 164 10.38 -3.70 24.91
C LEU A 164 11.82 -3.87 24.43
N LEU A 165 12.08 -3.55 23.15
CA LEU A 165 13.39 -3.74 22.52
C LEU A 165 14.13 -2.40 22.45
N ASP A 166 15.03 -2.14 23.38
CA ASP A 166 15.69 -0.84 23.52
C ASP A 166 17.13 -0.86 22.99
N ASP A 167 17.33 -0.35 21.77
CA ASP A 167 18.65 -0.14 21.17
C ASP A 167 19.36 1.13 21.72
N GLY A 168 18.64 1.95 22.49
CA GLY A 168 19.15 3.15 23.17
C GLY A 168 19.88 2.86 24.48
N LYS A 169 19.75 1.65 25.04
CA LYS A 169 20.39 1.19 26.29
C LYS A 169 20.09 2.12 27.47
N ARG A 170 18.82 2.52 27.59
CA ARG A 170 18.34 3.49 28.57
C ARG A 170 17.82 2.75 29.79
N ASN A 171 18.46 2.98 30.94
CA ASN A 171 18.09 2.32 32.19
C ASN A 171 16.61 2.55 32.59
N GLU A 172 16.05 3.71 32.29
CA GLU A 172 14.63 4.01 32.58
C GLU A 172 13.66 3.07 31.85
N PHE A 173 14.02 2.56 30.67
CA PHE A 173 13.21 1.59 29.93
C PHE A 173 13.26 0.21 30.58
N ALA A 174 14.43 -0.20 31.10
CA ALA A 174 14.57 -1.45 31.84
C ALA A 174 13.76 -1.44 33.14
N VAL A 175 13.80 -0.31 33.88
CA VAL A 175 13.00 -0.11 35.10
C VAL A 175 11.52 -0.14 34.76
N PHE A 176 11.09 0.64 33.77
CA PHE A 176 9.69 0.67 33.35
C PHE A 176 9.18 -0.71 32.93
N ALA A 177 9.95 -1.44 32.11
CA ALA A 177 9.58 -2.78 31.66
C ALA A 177 9.39 -3.75 32.84
N ALA A 178 10.27 -3.69 33.84
CA ALA A 178 10.14 -4.47 35.06
C ALA A 178 8.90 -4.09 35.87
N ASP A 179 8.62 -2.79 36.02
CA ASP A 179 7.47 -2.27 36.78
C ASP A 179 6.12 -2.72 36.18
N VAL A 180 6.01 -2.73 34.85
CA VAL A 180 4.77 -3.17 34.17
C VAL A 180 4.74 -4.67 33.88
N GLY A 181 5.83 -5.39 34.14
CA GLY A 181 5.91 -6.84 33.93
C GLY A 181 6.00 -7.28 32.47
N VAL A 182 6.72 -6.52 31.62
CA VAL A 182 7.04 -6.90 30.24
C VAL A 182 8.53 -7.22 30.09
N GLY A 183 8.89 -7.98 29.06
CA GLY A 183 10.29 -8.31 28.79
C GLY A 183 11.07 -7.07 28.34
N TYR A 184 12.30 -6.92 28.82
CA TYR A 184 13.25 -5.92 28.33
C TYR A 184 14.38 -6.63 27.59
N ILE A 185 14.60 -6.25 26.33
CA ILE A 185 15.69 -6.79 25.52
C ILE A 185 16.51 -5.62 25.01
N THR A 186 17.82 -5.71 25.19
CA THR A 186 18.80 -4.79 24.61
C THR A 186 19.99 -5.61 24.12
N ARG A 187 20.85 -4.99 23.30
CA ARG A 187 22.02 -5.64 22.71
C ARG A 187 23.23 -4.73 22.76
N ASN A 188 24.41 -5.36 22.70
CA ASN A 188 25.68 -4.64 22.84
C ASN A 188 26.05 -3.84 21.59
N ASP A 189 25.68 -4.32 20.40
CA ASP A 189 25.93 -3.63 19.14
C ASP A 189 24.63 -3.08 18.53
N ASN A 190 24.72 -1.98 17.78
CA ASN A 190 23.58 -1.37 17.10
C ASN A 190 23.61 -1.71 15.59
N LYS A 191 24.16 -2.88 15.22
CA LYS A 191 24.31 -3.28 13.81
C LYS A 191 22.93 -3.49 13.17
N HIS A 192 22.80 -3.11 11.90
CA HIS A 192 21.54 -3.27 11.14
C HIS A 192 20.31 -2.56 11.73
N ALA A 193 20.50 -1.58 12.64
CA ALA A 193 19.43 -0.75 13.23
C ALA A 193 18.21 -1.57 13.67
N LYS A 194 16.99 -1.12 13.33
CA LYS A 194 15.72 -1.78 13.68
C LYS A 194 15.68 -3.26 13.28
N ALA A 195 16.16 -3.61 12.09
CA ALA A 195 16.17 -5.00 11.62
C ALA A 195 17.08 -5.87 12.49
N GLY A 196 18.25 -5.36 12.90
CA GLY A 196 19.16 -6.05 13.81
C GLY A 196 18.57 -6.24 15.21
N ASN A 197 17.84 -5.24 15.72
CA ASN A 197 17.17 -5.31 17.02
C ASN A 197 16.12 -6.43 17.05
N LEU A 198 15.25 -6.46 16.03
CA LEU A 198 14.24 -7.52 15.86
C LEU A 198 14.90 -8.90 15.72
N ASN A 199 15.97 -9.02 14.93
CA ASN A 199 16.70 -10.28 14.77
C ASN A 199 17.32 -10.78 16.08
N HIS A 200 17.84 -9.88 16.91
CA HIS A 200 18.38 -10.26 18.21
C HIS A 200 17.26 -10.78 19.14
N ALA A 201 16.13 -10.08 19.19
CA ALA A 201 14.96 -10.53 19.98
C ALA A 201 14.47 -11.91 19.54
N MET A 202 14.43 -12.19 18.24
CA MET A 202 14.05 -13.51 17.71
C MET A 202 14.96 -14.66 18.15
N THR A 203 16.19 -14.39 18.61
CA THR A 203 17.07 -15.43 19.18
C THR A 203 16.75 -15.75 20.65
N LEU A 204 15.96 -14.90 21.31
CA LEU A 204 15.66 -14.98 22.74
C LEU A 204 14.20 -15.36 23.01
N THR A 205 13.29 -15.10 22.07
CA THR A 205 11.86 -15.38 22.22
C THR A 205 11.41 -16.50 21.29
N HIS A 206 10.23 -17.08 21.56
CA HIS A 206 9.83 -18.38 21.02
C HIS A 206 8.33 -18.46 20.69
N GLY A 207 7.65 -17.33 20.54
CA GLY A 207 6.26 -17.28 20.12
C GLY A 207 6.09 -17.78 18.68
N GLU A 208 4.97 -18.43 18.40
CA GLU A 208 4.63 -18.92 17.05
C GLU A 208 4.43 -17.78 16.06
N LEU A 209 3.93 -16.64 16.53
CA LEU A 209 3.78 -15.42 15.76
C LEU A 209 4.52 -14.26 16.42
N ILE A 210 5.05 -13.37 15.59
CA ILE A 210 5.68 -12.11 16.02
C ILE A 210 4.84 -10.96 15.53
N CYS A 211 4.40 -10.11 16.47
CA CYS A 211 3.70 -8.87 16.19
C CYS A 211 4.63 -7.70 16.50
N VAL A 212 4.80 -6.77 15.56
CA VAL A 212 5.68 -5.61 15.75
C VAL A 212 4.84 -4.34 15.75
N PHE A 213 4.96 -3.55 16.81
CA PHE A 213 4.44 -2.19 16.87
C PHE A 213 5.59 -1.22 16.98
N ASP A 214 5.62 -0.18 16.14
CA ASP A 214 6.54 0.94 16.36
C ASP A 214 6.16 1.63 17.68
N CYS A 215 7.12 2.30 18.31
CA CYS A 215 6.95 2.77 19.68
C CYS A 215 5.84 3.83 19.87
N ASP A 216 5.32 4.39 18.78
CA ASP A 216 4.20 5.34 18.68
C ASP A 216 2.92 4.72 18.08
N HIS A 217 2.92 3.42 17.76
CA HIS A 217 1.77 2.70 17.22
C HIS A 217 0.94 2.02 18.33
N VAL A 218 0.06 2.80 18.95
CA VAL A 218 -0.85 2.32 20.01
C VAL A 218 -1.92 1.38 19.43
N ALA A 219 -1.85 0.11 19.79
CA ALA A 219 -2.75 -0.92 19.27
C ALA A 219 -4.18 -0.85 19.87
N THR A 220 -5.17 -1.27 19.09
CA THR A 220 -6.54 -1.48 19.59
C THR A 220 -6.68 -2.86 20.22
N ARG A 221 -7.59 -3.00 21.19
CA ARG A 221 -7.74 -4.25 21.97
C ARG A 221 -8.06 -5.49 21.12
N VAL A 222 -8.79 -5.31 20.02
CA VAL A 222 -9.22 -6.38 19.10
C VAL A 222 -8.14 -6.81 18.10
N PHE A 223 -6.99 -6.12 18.06
CA PHE A 223 -6.01 -6.27 16.97
C PHE A 223 -5.62 -7.74 16.69
N LEU A 224 -5.26 -8.51 17.72
CA LEU A 224 -4.87 -9.92 17.53
C LEU A 224 -6.06 -10.81 17.13
N GLN A 225 -7.27 -10.55 17.66
CA GLN A 225 -8.46 -11.30 17.27
C GLN A 225 -8.83 -11.06 15.80
N ALA A 226 -8.56 -9.88 15.27
CA ALA A 226 -8.84 -9.51 13.89
C ALA A 226 -7.76 -9.94 12.88
N THR A 227 -6.59 -10.40 13.35
CA THR A 227 -5.42 -10.67 12.49
C THR A 227 -4.93 -12.11 12.55
N VAL A 228 -4.91 -12.72 13.73
CA VAL A 228 -4.30 -14.05 13.96
C VAL A 228 -5.07 -15.17 13.25
N GLY A 229 -6.40 -15.04 13.08
CA GLY A 229 -7.21 -16.04 12.39
C GLY A 229 -6.73 -16.35 10.96
N GLY A 230 -6.08 -15.40 10.29
CA GLY A 230 -5.52 -15.61 8.95
C GLY A 230 -4.37 -16.61 8.88
N PHE A 231 -3.71 -16.92 10.01
CA PHE A 231 -2.58 -17.85 10.10
C PHE A 231 -2.98 -19.28 10.48
N LEU A 232 -4.24 -19.51 10.87
CA LEU A 232 -4.75 -20.80 11.35
C LEU A 232 -5.27 -21.73 10.24
N ASN A 233 -4.97 -21.42 8.97
CA ASN A 233 -5.41 -22.17 7.80
C ASN A 233 -4.33 -23.10 7.25
#